data_AF-A0A538LGT1-F1
#
_entry.id   AF-A0A538LGT1-F1
#
_cell.length_a   1.000
_cell.length_b   1.000
_cell.length_c   1.000
_cell.angle_alpha   90.00
_cell.angle_beta   90.00
_cell.angle_gamma   90.00
#
_symmetry.space_group_name_H-M   'P 1'
#
loop_
_entity.id
_entity.type
_entity.pdbx_description
1 polymer ?
#
loop_
_entity_poly.entity_id
_entity_poly.type
_entity_poly.pdbx_seq_one_letter_code
_entity_poly.pdbx_strand_id
1 'polypeptide(L)'
;MDPAQLGLDLDCIPICPACLSFVSMSLTDPKEARHWTFKMTPHLWEEGLREPAVEAVRRSGDAVALADLEANGGRSKTARAIVMHLARQQDERARRAWKAMRN
;
A
#
# COMPACT_ATOMS: atom_id res chain seq x y z
N MET A 1 -13.96 1.07 -3.57
CA MET A 1 -13.10 -0.08 -3.26
C MET A 1 -12.52 0.01 -1.86
N ASP A 2 -12.63 -1.05 -1.06
CA ASP A 2 -11.88 -1.23 0.20
C ASP A 2 -10.61 -2.07 -0.07
N PRO A 3 -9.39 -1.51 0.09
CA PRO A 3 -8.14 -2.23 -0.19
C PRO A 3 -7.95 -3.51 0.62
N ALA A 4 -8.58 -3.63 1.79
CA ALA A 4 -8.48 -4.83 2.62
C ALA A 4 -9.12 -6.06 1.97
N GLN A 5 -10.08 -5.86 1.06
CA GLN A 5 -10.77 -6.95 0.36
C GLN A 5 -9.99 -7.45 -0.87
N LEU A 6 -8.90 -6.78 -1.26
CA LEU A 6 -8.11 -7.17 -2.43
C LEU A 6 -7.19 -8.38 -2.18
N GLY A 7 -7.04 -8.81 -0.92
CA GLY A 7 -6.15 -9.91 -0.55
C GLY A 7 -4.68 -9.63 -0.86
N LEU A 8 -4.28 -8.35 -0.88
CA LEU A 8 -2.88 -7.97 -1.04
C LEU A 8 -2.15 -8.14 0.27
N ASP A 9 -1.13 -8.99 0.28
CA ASP A 9 -0.26 -9.22 1.43
C ASP A 9 1.13 -8.63 1.15
N LEU A 10 1.60 -7.76 2.04
CA LEU A 10 2.93 -7.16 1.98
C LEU A 10 4.07 -8.19 1.87
N ASP A 11 3.96 -9.40 2.44
CA ASP A 11 5.01 -10.45 2.31
C ASP A 11 5.06 -11.06 0.91
N CYS A 12 4.00 -10.92 0.13
CA CYS A 12 3.85 -11.49 -1.21
C CYS A 12 4.11 -10.46 -2.31
N ILE A 13 4.41 -9.21 -1.97
CA ILE A 13 4.62 -8.11 -2.93
C ILE A 13 6.10 -7.69 -2.88
N PRO A 14 6.81 -7.70 -4.02
CA PRO A 14 8.22 -7.33 -4.08
C PRO A 14 8.41 -5.81 -4.11
N ILE A 15 8.02 -5.12 -3.04
CA ILE A 15 8.22 -3.66 -2.87
C ILE A 15 9.25 -3.37 -1.80
N CYS A 16 9.94 -2.23 -1.89
CA CYS A 16 10.94 -1.85 -0.90
C CYS A 16 10.30 -1.58 0.48
N PRO A 17 10.65 -2.36 1.52
CA PRO A 17 10.09 -2.16 2.87
C PRO A 17 10.51 -0.82 3.49
N ALA A 18 11.69 -0.31 3.13
CA ALA A 18 12.18 0.98 3.61
C ALA A 18 11.46 2.16 2.94
N CYS A 19 11.05 2.03 1.67
CA CYS A 19 10.21 3.03 1.01
C CYS A 19 8.81 3.06 1.63
N LEU A 20 8.26 1.88 1.93
CA LEU A 20 6.96 1.78 2.59
C LEU A 20 7.01 2.29 4.04
N SER A 21 8.15 2.20 4.74
CA SER A 21 8.27 2.67 6.11
C SER A 21 8.07 4.18 6.28
N PHE A 22 8.37 4.99 5.26
CA PHE A 22 8.02 6.42 5.27
C PHE A 22 6.52 6.64 5.46
N VAL A 23 5.69 5.76 4.88
CA VAL A 23 4.24 5.83 5.02
C VAL A 23 3.82 5.23 6.37
N SER A 24 4.33 4.04 6.70
CA SER A 24 3.91 3.32 7.92
C SER A 24 4.26 4.08 9.20
N MET A 25 5.43 4.71 9.26
CA MET A 25 5.88 5.48 10.43
C MET A 25 5.09 6.78 10.60
N SER A 26 4.48 7.31 9.55
CA SER A 26 3.66 8.53 9.60
C SER A 26 2.18 8.27 9.87
N LEU A 27 1.75 7.02 10.10
CA LEU A 27 0.33 6.68 10.28
C LEU A 27 -0.35 7.38 11.48
N THR A 28 0.41 7.87 12.47
CA THR A 28 -0.13 8.61 13.61
C THR A 28 -0.54 10.04 13.28
N ASP A 29 -0.02 10.63 12.20
CA ASP A 29 -0.40 11.94 11.69
C ASP A 29 -1.04 11.80 10.29
N PRO A 30 -2.36 12.02 10.14
CA PRO A 30 -3.05 11.92 8.86
C PRO A 30 -2.47 12.81 7.75
N LYS A 31 -1.95 13.99 8.09
CA LYS A 31 -1.37 14.93 7.13
C LYS A 31 -0.03 14.41 6.61
N GLU A 32 0.83 13.92 7.50
CA GLU A 32 2.10 13.30 7.10
C GLU A 32 1.88 12.00 6.33
N ALA A 33 0.97 11.13 6.80
CA ALA A 33 0.63 9.89 6.11
C ALA A 33 0.18 10.17 4.66
N ARG A 34 -0.66 11.19 4.47
CA ARG A 34 -1.10 11.62 3.14
C ARG A 34 0.07 12.15 2.31
N HIS A 35 0.94 12.97 2.89
CA HIS A 35 2.12 13.51 2.21
C HIS A 35 3.04 12.40 1.71
N TRP A 36 3.45 11.49 2.61
CA TRP A 36 4.35 10.40 2.28
C TRP A 36 3.73 9.38 1.33
N THR A 37 2.44 9.08 1.47
CA THR A 37 1.73 8.23 0.50
C THR A 37 1.78 8.85 -0.89
N PHE A 38 1.51 10.15 -1.02
CA PHE A 38 1.56 10.83 -2.32
C PHE A 38 2.96 10.77 -2.94
N LYS A 39 3.99 10.93 -2.12
CA LYS A 39 5.39 10.92 -2.55
C LYS A 39 5.90 9.51 -2.89
N MET A 40 5.57 8.50 -2.09
CA MET A 40 6.12 7.14 -2.21
C MET A 40 5.35 6.23 -3.16
N THR A 41 4.04 6.44 -3.36
CA THR A 41 3.24 5.54 -4.22
C THR A 41 3.83 5.38 -5.63
N PRO A 42 4.31 6.45 -6.32
CA PRO A 42 4.94 6.28 -7.64
C PRO A 42 6.20 5.41 -7.60
N HIS A 43 7.01 5.49 -6.54
CA HIS A 43 8.21 4.67 -6.40
C HIS A 43 7.84 3.20 -6.17
N LEU A 44 6.98 2.93 -5.19
CA LEU A 44 6.50 1.58 -4.88
C LEU A 44 5.77 0.94 -6.08
N TRP A 45 5.09 1.77 -6.89
CA TRP A 45 4.44 1.34 -8.13
C TRP A 45 5.42 0.77 -9.15
N GLU A 46 6.54 1.47 -9.39
CA GLU A 46 7.57 1.03 -10.34
C GLU A 46 8.44 -0.11 -9.79
N GLU A 47 8.61 -0.21 -8.46
CA GLU A 47 9.42 -1.28 -7.84
C GLU A 47 8.80 -2.67 -7.98
N GLY A 48 7.48 -2.78 -7.84
CA GLY A 48 6.82 -4.09 -7.86
C GLY A 48 5.33 -4.10 -7.53
N LEU A 49 4.72 -2.97 -7.16
CA LEU A 49 3.29 -2.93 -6.80
C LEU A 49 2.36 -2.99 -8.02
N ARG A 50 2.80 -2.53 -9.19
CA ARG A 50 1.95 -2.38 -10.39
C ARG A 50 1.15 -3.63 -10.71
N GLU A 51 1.82 -4.75 -10.99
CA GLU A 51 1.17 -5.97 -11.45
C GLU A 51 0.26 -6.59 -10.38
N PRO A 52 0.70 -6.78 -9.12
CA PRO A 52 -0.17 -7.28 -8.06
C PRO A 52 -1.41 -6.42 -7.83
N ALA A 53 -1.26 -5.08 -7.88
CA ALA A 53 -2.38 -4.17 -7.66
C ALA A 53 -3.42 -4.23 -8.79
N VAL A 54 -2.98 -4.19 -10.05
CA VAL A 54 -3.88 -4.27 -11.21
C VAL A 54 -4.62 -5.60 -11.22
N GLU A 55 -3.90 -6.70 -10.98
CA GLU A 55 -4.49 -8.02 -11.00
C GLU A 55 -5.47 -8.23 -9.83
N ALA A 56 -5.14 -7.76 -8.62
CA ALA A 56 -6.06 -7.84 -7.49
C ALA A 56 -7.35 -7.03 -7.72
N VAL A 57 -7.25 -5.83 -8.30
CA VAL A 57 -8.42 -5.01 -8.64
C VAL A 57 -9.22 -5.60 -9.79
N ARG A 58 -8.56 -6.22 -10.78
CA ARG A 58 -9.25 -6.96 -11.84
C ARG A 58 -10.08 -8.10 -11.27
N ARG A 59 -9.53 -8.90 -10.35
CA ARG A 59 -10.24 -10.02 -9.70
C ARG A 59 -11.40 -9.57 -8.84
N SER A 60 -11.35 -8.37 -8.25
CA SER A 60 -12.46 -7.85 -7.44
C SER A 60 -13.65 -7.40 -8.29
N GLY A 61 -13.45 -7.18 -9.60
CA GLY A 61 -14.49 -6.70 -10.51
C GLY A 61 -14.81 -5.20 -10.37
N ASP A 62 -14.00 -4.44 -9.60
CA ASP A 62 -14.20 -2.99 -9.46
C ASP A 62 -13.66 -2.24 -10.69
N ALA A 63 -14.53 -2.07 -11.69
CA ALA A 63 -14.19 -1.42 -12.95
C ALA A 63 -13.72 0.03 -12.79
N VAL A 64 -14.21 0.76 -11.78
CA VAL A 64 -13.82 2.16 -11.52
C VAL A 64 -12.40 2.21 -10.98
N ALA A 65 -12.07 1.34 -10.03
CA ALA A 65 -10.72 1.23 -9.49
C ALA A 65 -9.72 0.76 -10.57
N LEU A 66 -10.13 -0.18 -11.42
CA LEU A 66 -9.28 -0.66 -12.52
C LEU A 66 -8.98 0.47 -13.51
N ALA A 67 -10.00 1.22 -13.94
CA ALA A 67 -9.82 2.36 -14.84
C ALA A 67 -8.93 3.45 -14.25
N ASP A 68 -9.02 3.72 -12.94
CA ASP A 68 -8.15 4.68 -12.25
C ASP A 68 -6.68 4.21 -12.25
N LEU A 69 -6.43 2.91 -12.04
CA LEU A 69 -5.07 2.35 -12.12
C LEU A 69 -4.50 2.39 -13.53
N GLU A 70 -5.30 2.06 -14.54
CA GLU A 70 -4.86 2.06 -15.94
C GLU A 70 -4.56 3.48 -16.43
N ALA A 71 -5.37 4.46 -16.05
CA ALA A 71 -5.17 5.85 -16.45
C ALA A 71 -4.02 6.55 -15.71
N ASN A 72 -3.88 6.31 -14.40
CA ASN A 72 -3.01 7.12 -13.53
C ASN A 72 -1.84 6.35 -12.90
N GLY A 73 -1.81 5.02 -13.00
CA GLY A 73 -0.76 4.16 -12.44
C GLY A 73 -0.48 4.46 -10.96
N GLY A 74 0.80 4.61 -10.61
CA GLY A 74 1.24 4.94 -9.24
C GLY A 74 0.80 6.34 -8.74
N ARG A 75 0.15 7.15 -9.56
CA ARG A 75 -0.45 8.43 -9.16
C ARG A 75 -1.97 8.35 -8.96
N SER A 76 -2.57 7.19 -9.21
CA SER A 76 -4.00 6.92 -9.02
C SER A 76 -4.42 7.06 -7.55
N LYS A 77 -5.71 7.29 -7.30
CA LYS A 77 -6.25 7.26 -5.93
C LYS A 77 -6.25 5.82 -5.41
N THR A 78 -6.51 4.87 -6.30
CA THR A 78 -6.53 3.44 -6.03
C THR A 78 -5.17 2.92 -5.56
N ALA A 79 -4.08 3.24 -6.25
CA ALA A 79 -2.72 2.83 -5.84
C ALA A 79 -2.35 3.42 -4.48
N ARG A 80 -2.70 4.67 -4.21
CA ARG A 80 -2.46 5.31 -2.90
C ARG A 80 -3.24 4.64 -1.77
N ALA A 81 -4.49 4.24 -2.02
CA ALA A 81 -5.30 3.52 -1.06
C ALA A 81 -4.68 2.15 -0.74
N ILE A 82 -4.17 1.45 -1.76
CA ILE A 82 -3.45 0.19 -1.62
C ILE A 82 -2.17 0.38 -0.79
N VAL A 83 -1.32 1.37 -1.11
CA VAL A 83 -0.10 1.66 -0.34
C VAL A 83 -0.42 1.98 1.13
N MET A 84 -1.46 2.75 1.40
CA MET A 84 -1.90 3.04 2.77
C MET A 84 -2.31 1.76 3.52
N HIS A 85 -2.95 0.81 2.84
CA HIS A 85 -3.29 -0.47 3.43
C HIS A 85 -2.05 -1.32 3.73
N LEU A 86 -1.11 -1.44 2.79
CA LEU A 86 0.15 -2.17 2.99
C LEU A 86 0.99 -1.54 4.10
N ALA A 87 1.02 -0.21 4.20
CA ALA A 87 1.70 0.50 5.29
C ALA A 87 1.13 0.15 6.67
N ARG A 88 -0.20 -0.05 6.78
CA ARG A 88 -0.83 -0.52 8.03
C ARG A 88 -0.41 -1.95 8.36
N GLN A 89 -0.34 -2.84 7.36
CA GLN A 89 0.19 -4.19 7.58
C GLN A 89 1.62 -4.16 8.12
N GLN A 90 2.48 -3.30 7.57
CA GLN A 90 3.85 -3.11 8.05
C GLN A 90 3.91 -2.63 9.52
N ASP A 91 3.12 -1.61 9.87
CA ASP A 91 3.05 -1.10 11.26
C ASP A 91 2.55 -2.17 12.23
N GLU A 92 1.49 -2.90 11.86
CA GLU A 92 0.96 -3.98 12.68
C GLU A 92 1.99 -5.08 12.93
N ARG A 93 2.75 -5.46 11.89
CA ARG A 93 3.85 -6.43 12.00
C ARG A 93 4.94 -5.94 12.95
N ALA A 94 5.37 -4.69 12.79
CA ALA A 94 6.38 -4.08 13.65
C ALA A 94 5.94 -4.07 15.13
N ARG A 95 4.68 -3.71 15.40
CA ARG A 95 4.10 -3.75 16.76
C ARG A 95 4.06 -5.15 17.35
N ARG A 96 3.66 -6.16 16.55
CA ARG A 96 3.63 -7.56 16.99
C ARG A 96 5.03 -8.08 17.31
N ALA A 97 6.01 -7.81 16.45
CA ALA A 97 7.41 -8.19 16.67
C ALA A 97 7.97 -7.54 17.94
N TRP A 98 7.72 -6.24 18.14
CA TRP A 98 8.18 -5.54 19.35
C TRP A 98 7.49 -6.02 20.63
N LYS A 99 6.23 -6.46 20.57
CA LYS A 99 5.55 -7.10 21.70
C LYS A 99 6.16 -8.47 22.02
N ALA A 100 6.46 -9.26 21.00
CA ALA A 100 7.07 -10.58 21.18
C ALA A 100 8.49 -10.51 21.78
N MET A 101 9.28 -9.48 21.46
CA MET A 101 10.62 -9.29 22.04
C MET A 101 10.62 -8.81 23.50
N ARG A 102 9.48 -8.29 24.00
CA ARG A 102 9.36 -7.76 25.37
C ARG A 102 8.69 -8.72 26.35
N ASN A 103 8.15 -9.83 25.86
CA ASN A 103 7.57 -10.91 26.65
C ASN A 103 8.60 -12.03 26.80
#